data_AF-A0AAW1CVL9-F1
#
_entry.id   AF-A0AAW1CVL9-F1
#
_cell.length_a   1.000
_cell.length_b   1.000
_cell.length_c   1.000
_cell.angle_alpha   90.00
_cell.angle_beta   90.00
_cell.angle_gamma   90.00
#
_symmetry.space_group_name_H-M   'P 1'
#
loop_
_entity.id
_entity.type
_entity.pdbx_description
1 polymer ?
#
loop_
_entity_poly.entity_id
_entity_poly.type
_entity_poly.pdbx_seq_one_letter_code
_entity_poly.pdbx_strand_id
1 'polypeptide(L)' 'MIVGLQTGHCRLNRHMCNLRIIEDDICRFCHEEEESAVHILCHCYGLAELRFRIFEEAYFQTSSLTEDALA' A
#
# COMPACT_ATOMS: atom_id res chain seq x y z
N MET A 1 -2.86 9.94 -3.55
CA MET A 1 -2.51 8.75 -2.75
C MET A 1 -2.25 7.55 -3.66
N ILE A 2 -3.27 7.03 -4.37
CA ILE A 2 -3.14 5.85 -5.27
C ILE A 2 -2.17 6.07 -6.43
N VAL A 3 -2.27 7.19 -7.14
CA VAL A 3 -1.32 7.54 -8.22
C VAL A 3 0.11 7.65 -7.70
N GLY A 4 0.30 8.16 -6.48
CA GLY A 4 1.61 8.21 -5.83
C GLY A 4 2.15 6.83 -5.49
N LEU A 5 1.29 5.88 -5.09
CA LEU A 5 1.68 4.49 -4.86
C LEU A 5 2.06 3.80 -6.17
N GLN A 6 1.27 3.96 -7.23
CA GLN A 6 1.53 3.38 -8.55
C GLN A 6 2.81 3.92 -9.18
N THR A 7 3.11 5.20 -9.00
CA THR A 7 4.31 5.83 -9.55
C THR A 7 5.52 5.79 -8.61
N GLY A 8 5.42 5.16 -7.44
CA GLY A 8 6.48 5.13 -6.43
C GLY A 8 6.70 6.46 -5.69
N HIS A 9 5.94 7.51 -5.99
CA HIS A 9 5.98 8.81 -5.30
C HIS A 9 5.03 8.84 -4.08
N CYS A 10 5.25 7.96 -3.12
CA CYS A 10 4.53 7.98 -1.86
C CYS A 10 5.44 7.65 -0.67
N ARG A 11 5.07 8.19 0.49
CA ARG A 11 5.71 7.81 1.76
C ARG A 11 5.05 6.55 2.29
N LEU A 12 5.83 5.51 2.57
CA LEU A 12 5.40 4.27 3.22
C LEU A 12 6.17 4.09 4.52
N ASN A 13 5.51 3.78 5.63
CA ASN A 13 6.20 3.64 6.92
C ASN A 13 7.26 2.53 6.87
N ARG A 14 7.00 1.41 6.16
CA ARG A 14 8.03 0.39 5.89
C ARG A 14 9.28 0.96 5.23
N HIS A 15 9.11 1.82 4.23
CA HIS A 15 10.23 2.47 3.55
C HIS A 15 10.99 3.41 4.49
N MET A 16 10.27 4.16 5.33
CA MET A 16 10.87 5.09 6.31
C MET A 16 11.62 4.35 7.43
N CYS A 17 11.13 3.20 7.89
CA CYS A 17 11.81 2.32 8.84
C CYS A 17 13.12 1.77 8.27
N ASN A 18 13.10 1.33 7.01
CA ASN A 18 14.31 0.86 6.32
C ASN A 18 15.39 1.96 6.26
N LEU A 19 14.97 3.22 6.10
CA LEU A 19 15.84 4.39 6.15
C LEU A 19 16.20 4.86 7.58
N ARG A 20 15.66 4.21 8.61
CA ARG A 20 15.82 4.55 10.03
C ARG A 20 15.38 5.98 10.38
N ILE A 21 14.40 6.50 9.64
CA ILE A 21 13.82 7.83 9.89
C ILE A 21 12.73 7.76 10.96
N ILE A 22 12.02 6.63 11.02
CA ILE A 22 11.02 6.33 12.05
C ILE A 22 11.31 4.92 12.61
N GLU A 23 10.76 4.62 13.78
CA GLU A 23 11.01 3.35 14.49
C GLU A 23 10.00 2.25 14.14
N ASP A 24 8.78 2.64 13.75
CA ASP A 24 7.66 1.71 13.57
C ASP A 24 7.08 1.80 12.16
N ASP A 25 6.88 0.64 11.53
CA ASP A 25 6.30 0.51 10.20
C ASP A 25 4.79 0.24 10.19
N ILE A 26 4.10 0.29 11.33
CA ILE A 26 2.65 0.12 11.43
C ILE A 26 1.90 1.06 10.47
N CYS A 27 0.92 0.49 9.79
CA CYS A 27 0.04 1.16 8.84
C CYS A 27 -0.77 2.27 9.51
N ARG A 28 -0.69 3.48 8.94
CA ARG A 28 -1.41 4.66 9.43
C ARG A 28 -2.93 4.63 9.23
N PHE A 29 -3.44 3.60 8.55
CA PHE A 29 -4.87 3.46 8.24
C PHE A 29 -5.51 2.37 9.09
N CYS A 30 -4.94 1.16 9.10
CA CYS A 30 -5.47 0.06 9.89
C CYS A 30 -4.85 -0.05 11.30
N HIS A 31 -3.67 0.53 11.54
CA HIS A 31 -2.98 0.46 12.84
C HIS A 31 -2.66 -0.97 13.33
N GLU A 32 -2.68 -1.97 12.45
CA GLU A 32 -2.52 -3.39 12.82
C GLU A 32 -1.36 -4.10 12.10
N GLU A 33 -1.08 -3.75 10.84
CA GLU A 33 -0.11 -4.43 9.99
C GLU A 33 0.98 -3.47 9.48
N GLU A 34 2.08 -4.02 8.94
CA GLU A 34 3.14 -3.28 8.27
C GLU A 34 2.61 -2.45 7.07
N GLU A 35 3.00 -1.18 7.00
CA GLU A 35 2.67 -0.27 5.90
C GLU A 35 3.59 -0.46 4.68
N SER A 36 3.28 -1.46 3.88
CA SER A 36 3.88 -1.66 2.56
C SER A 36 2.97 -1.17 1.41
N ALA A 37 3.53 -1.00 0.21
CA ALA A 37 2.76 -0.64 -0.98
C ALA A 37 1.66 -1.69 -1.26
N VAL A 38 2.02 -2.97 -1.14
CA VAL A 38 1.12 -4.12 -1.30
C VAL A 38 0.01 -4.08 -0.25
N HIS A 39 0.35 -3.86 1.02
CA HIS A 39 -0.67 -3.77 2.07
C HIS A 39 -1.66 -2.65 1.75
N ILE A 40 -1.20 -1.44 1.44
CA ILE A 40 -2.06 -0.30 1.12
C ILE A 40 -2.95 -0.56 -0.10
N LEU A 41 -2.38 -1.12 -1.18
CA LEU A 41 -3.08 -1.33 -2.45
C LEU A 41 -4.01 -2.54 -2.43
N CYS A 42 -3.68 -3.60 -1.69
CA CYS A 42 -4.35 -4.90 -1.84
C CYS A 42 -5.12 -5.36 -0.60
N HIS A 43 -4.64 -5.05 0.61
CA HIS A 43 -5.05 -5.79 1.81
C HIS A 43 -5.56 -4.92 2.96
N CYS A 44 -5.16 -3.65 3.03
CA CYS A 44 -5.45 -2.77 4.14
C CYS A 44 -6.96 -2.59 4.34
N TYR A 45 -7.53 -3.17 5.40
CA TYR A 45 -8.97 -3.08 5.64
C TYR A 45 -9.44 -1.63 5.86
N GLY A 46 -8.58 -0.78 6.44
CA GLY A 46 -8.87 0.65 6.65
C GLY A 46 -9.04 1.45 5.35
N LEU A 47 -8.66 0.85 4.21
CA LEU A 47 -8.82 1.43 2.87
C LEU A 47 -9.78 0.63 1.97
N ALA A 48 -10.47 -0.38 2.50
CA ALA A 48 -11.34 -1.25 1.71
C ALA A 48 -12.45 -0.46 0.98
N GLU A 49 -13.13 0.46 1.67
CA GLU A 49 -14.16 1.32 1.07
C GLU A 49 -13.59 2.23 -0.02
N LEU A 50 -12.41 2.83 0.22
CA LEU A 50 -11.76 3.69 -0.77
C LEU A 50 -11.41 2.91 -2.04
N ARG A 51 -10.87 1.70 -1.89
CA ARG A 51 -10.53 0.84 -3.02
C ARG A 51 -11.78 0.44 -3.80
N PHE A 52 -12.83 0.01 -3.11
CA PHE A 52 -14.10 -0.33 -3.75
C PHE A 52 -14.69 0.85 -4.53
N ARG A 53 -14.61 2.08 -4.00
CA ARG A 53 -15.12 3.27 -4.69
C ARG A 53 -14.31 3.62 -5.96
N ILE A 54 -13.03 3.28 -6.01
CA ILE A 54 -12.13 3.69 -7.09
C ILE A 54 -11.96 2.60 -8.15
N PHE A 55 -11.95 1.35 -7.71
CA PHE A 55 -11.64 0.20 -8.54
C PHE A 55 -12.76 -0.84 -8.60
N GLU A 56 -13.87 -0.60 -7.90
CA GLU A 56 -14.99 -1.56 -7.78
C GLU A 56 -14.61 -2.89 -7.09
N GLU A 57 -13.41 -2.95 -6.52
CA GLU A 57 -12.88 -4.08 -5.76
C GLU A 57 -12.23 -3.61 -4.45
N ALA A 58 -12.55 -4.30 -3.36
CA ALA A 58 -12.05 -3.95 -2.03
C ALA A 58 -10.69 -4.61 -1.70
N TYR A 59 -10.36 -5.73 -2.35
CA TYR A 59 -9.17 -6.52 -2.07
C TYR A 59 -8.60 -7.11 -3.37
N PHE A 60 -7.29 -6.99 -3.57
CA PHE A 60 -6.60 -7.45 -4.76
C PHE A 60 -5.65 -8.60 -4.43
N GLN A 61 -5.38 -9.46 -5.42
CA GLN A 61 -4.27 -10.40 -5.33
C GLN A 61 -2.97 -9.71 -5.75
N THR A 62 -1.84 -10.06 -5.16
CA THR A 62 -0.54 -9.46 -5.50
C THR A 62 -0.02 -9.87 -6.87
N SER A 63 -0.45 -11.02 -7.39
CA SER A 63 -0.13 -11.52 -8.74
C SER A 63 -0.55 -10.57 -9.85
N SER A 64 -1.54 -9.70 -9.63
CA SER A 64 -1.98 -8.71 -10.62
C SER A 64 -1.13 -7.43 -10.63
N LEU A 65 -0.13 -7.29 -9.75
CA LEU A 65 0.74 -6.10 -9.69
C LEU A 65 2.14 -6.33 -10.29
N THR A 66 2.49 -7.57 -10.64
CA THR A 66 3.85 -7.94 -11.07
C THR A 66 4.07 -7.99 -12.58
N GLU A 67 3.01 -7.83 -13.40
CA GLU A 67 3.14 -7.97 -14.86
C GLU A 67 3.83 -6.76 -15.54
N ASP A 68 3.86 -5.58 -14.90
CA ASP A 68 4.43 -4.36 -15.49
C ASP A 68 5.87 -4.03 -15.06
N ALA A 69 6.48 -4.83 -14.17
CA ALA A 69 7.82 -4.53 -13.62
C ALA A 69 9.00 -5.08 -14.46
N LEU A 70 8.72 -5.72 -15.60
CA LEU A 70 9.73 -6.35 -16.48
C LEU A 70 9.64 -5.95 -17.96
N ALA A 71 8.94 -4.86 -18.28
CA ALA A 71 8.91 -4.29 -19.63
C ALA A 71 9.94 -3.15 -19.79
#